data_AF-A0A0B1TJ08-F1
#
_entry.id   AF-A0A0B1TJ08-F1
#
_cell.length_a   1.000
_cell.length_b   1.000
_cell.length_c   1.000
_cell.angle_alpha   90.00
_cell.angle_beta   90.00
_cell.angle_gamma   90.00
#
_symmetry.space_group_name_H-M   'P 1'
#
loop_
_entity.id
_entity.type
_entity.pdbx_description
1 polymer ?
#
loop_
_entity_poly.entity_id
_entity_poly.type
_entity_poly.pdbx_seq_one_letter_code
_entity_poly.pdbx_strand_id
1 'polypeptide(L)'
;MSKEEGKDVRRTYLLRVASHILGLNIVEEKLRSLQPIDKFCDTNGAVLSVALTEQKGIDLSDEVKSGTLPKVVFYKARPIPLTPDNYKSVVNVMSMIGGSNEVFLKSVQNVFSKNISNSSQATASKHLLSLVNELEENLLAVVDGGKNDGEGGT
;
A
#
# COMPACT_ATOMS: atom_id res chain seq x y z
N MET A 1 -28.35 25.90 0.63
CA MET A 1 -27.60 25.08 1.60
C MET A 1 -28.27 23.71 1.57
N SER A 2 -27.68 22.59 1.17
CA SER A 2 -26.29 22.11 1.33
C SER A 2 -26.00 21.07 0.22
N LYS A 3 -24.92 21.20 -0.55
CA LYS A 3 -24.54 20.28 -1.65
C LYS A 3 -23.75 19.05 -1.17
N GLU A 4 -23.76 18.76 0.13
CA GLU A 4 -22.97 17.66 0.74
C GLU A 4 -23.78 16.40 1.06
N GLU A 5 -25.09 16.37 0.82
CA GLU A 5 -25.87 15.15 0.94
C GLU A 5 -25.61 14.26 -0.29
N GLY A 6 -24.70 13.29 -0.17
CA GLY A 6 -24.58 12.21 -1.18
C GLY A 6 -23.17 11.67 -1.45
N LYS A 7 -22.10 12.28 -0.92
CA LYS A 7 -20.75 11.73 -1.09
C LYS A 7 -20.42 10.72 0.00
N ASP A 8 -19.97 9.54 -0.41
CA ASP A 8 -19.56 8.50 0.52
C ASP A 8 -18.29 8.92 1.25
N VAL A 9 -18.41 9.11 2.56
CA VAL A 9 -17.32 9.58 3.42
C VAL A 9 -16.14 8.60 3.45
N ARG A 10 -16.39 7.30 3.24
CA ARG A 10 -15.36 6.26 3.22
C ARG A 10 -14.50 6.41 1.98
N ARG A 11 -15.14 6.54 0.81
CA ARG A 11 -14.47 6.76 -0.49
C ARG A 11 -13.72 8.09 -0.51
N THR A 12 -14.38 9.14 -0.03
CA THR A 12 -13.79 10.49 0.08
C THR A 12 -12.51 10.46 0.93
N TYR A 13 -12.50 9.73 2.04
CA TYR A 13 -11.31 9.58 2.87
C TYR A 13 -10.16 8.89 2.13
N LEU A 14 -10.41 7.74 1.50
CA LEU A 14 -9.38 6.99 0.76
C LEU A 14 -8.76 7.85 -0.34
N LEU A 15 -9.59 8.52 -1.13
CA LEU A 15 -9.11 9.38 -2.22
C LEU A 15 -8.37 10.61 -1.71
N ARG A 16 -8.77 11.19 -0.58
CA ARG A 16 -8.06 12.31 0.04
C ARG A 16 -6.68 11.90 0.55
N VAL A 17 -6.57 10.74 1.20
CA VAL A 17 -5.29 10.19 1.66
C VAL A 17 -4.38 9.89 0.46
N ALA A 18 -4.90 9.24 -0.58
CA ALA A 18 -4.14 8.95 -1.80
C ALA A 18 -3.68 10.24 -2.50
N SER A 19 -4.57 11.24 -2.60
CA SER A 19 -4.26 12.56 -3.17
C SER A 19 -3.09 13.23 -2.44
N HIS A 20 -3.11 13.18 -1.11
CA HIS A 20 -2.07 13.77 -0.28
C HIS A 20 -0.71 13.08 -0.50
N ILE A 21 -0.69 11.75 -0.47
CA ILE A 21 0.56 10.97 -0.62
C ILE A 21 1.13 11.08 -2.03
N LEU A 22 0.29 11.07 -3.07
CA LEU A 22 0.73 11.12 -4.46
C LEU A 22 0.93 12.54 -4.99
N GLY A 23 0.52 13.57 -4.25
CA GLY A 23 0.58 14.96 -4.69
C GLY A 23 -0.33 15.26 -5.89
N LEU A 24 -1.47 14.56 -6.00
CA LEU A 24 -2.41 14.66 -7.12
C LEU A 24 -3.82 15.03 -6.61
N ASN A 25 -4.62 15.68 -7.46
CA ASN A 25 -6.02 15.97 -7.15
C ASN A 25 -6.93 14.82 -7.63
N ILE A 26 -7.01 13.76 -6.82
CA ILE A 26 -7.81 12.56 -7.09
C ILE A 26 -9.20 12.74 -6.49
N VAL A 27 -10.20 12.77 -7.37
CA VAL A 27 -11.62 12.90 -7.02
C VAL A 27 -12.43 11.88 -7.81
N GLU A 28 -13.57 11.43 -7.27
CA GLU A 28 -14.39 10.36 -7.87
C GLU A 28 -14.73 10.63 -9.34
N GLU A 29 -15.01 11.89 -9.68
CA GLU A 29 -15.43 12.33 -11.01
C GLU A 29 -14.34 12.16 -12.08
N LYS A 30 -13.08 11.97 -11.68
CA LYS A 30 -11.94 11.78 -12.60
C LYS A 30 -11.54 10.31 -12.77
N LEU A 31 -12.16 9.40 -12.03
CA LEU A 31 -11.82 7.99 -12.05
C LEU A 31 -12.51 7.30 -13.22
N ARG A 32 -11.77 6.42 -13.91
CA ARG A 32 -12.32 5.61 -15.02
C ARG A 32 -13.34 4.58 -14.54
N SER A 33 -13.18 4.10 -13.31
CA SER A 33 -14.05 3.12 -12.67
C SER A 33 -14.01 3.30 -11.16
N LEU A 34 -15.19 3.20 -10.53
CA LEU A 34 -15.33 3.16 -9.07
C LEU A 34 -15.39 1.72 -8.54
N GLN A 35 -15.50 0.72 -9.41
CA GLN A 35 -15.72 -0.67 -8.98
C GLN A 35 -14.66 -1.18 -7.98
N PRO A 36 -13.35 -0.89 -8.11
CA PRO A 36 -12.37 -1.34 -7.12
C PRO A 36 -12.55 -0.69 -5.75
N ILE A 37 -12.86 0.61 -5.70
CA ILE A 37 -13.08 1.32 -4.43
C ILE A 37 -14.42 0.93 -3.81
N ASP A 38 -15.45 0.69 -4.61
CA ASP A 38 -16.74 0.18 -4.15
C ASP A 38 -16.58 -1.24 -3.57
N LYS A 39 -15.86 -2.13 -4.29
CA LYS A 39 -15.53 -3.48 -3.78
C LYS A 39 -14.76 -3.41 -2.46
N PHE A 40 -13.77 -2.52 -2.37
CA PHE A 40 -13.04 -2.31 -1.14
C PHE A 40 -13.92 -1.77 -0.02
N CYS A 41 -14.87 -0.86 -0.28
CA CYS A 41 -15.74 -0.32 0.76
C CYS A 41 -16.83 -1.32 1.20
N ASP A 42 -17.48 -1.99 0.26
CA ASP A 42 -18.78 -2.63 0.51
C ASP A 42 -18.69 -4.15 0.66
N THR A 43 -17.52 -4.75 0.41
CA THR A 43 -17.33 -6.21 0.49
C THR A 43 -16.23 -6.58 1.46
N ASN A 44 -15.94 -7.89 1.55
CA ASN A 44 -14.79 -8.43 2.28
C ASN A 44 -13.46 -8.23 1.54
N GLY A 45 -13.46 -7.55 0.38
CA GLY A 45 -12.26 -7.13 -0.34
C GLY A 45 -11.29 -6.41 0.59
N ALA A 46 -10.05 -6.88 0.66
CA ALA A 46 -9.10 -6.48 1.68
C ALA A 46 -8.06 -5.47 1.18
N VAL A 47 -7.95 -5.25 -0.14
CA VAL A 47 -6.90 -4.42 -0.76
C VAL A 47 -7.52 -3.47 -1.78
N LEU A 48 -7.00 -2.25 -1.82
CA LEU A 48 -7.23 -1.26 -2.86
C LEU A 48 -5.90 -0.60 -3.20
N SER A 49 -5.48 -0.71 -4.46
CA SER A 49 -4.31 -0.03 -4.99
C SER A 49 -4.74 1.19 -5.82
N VAL A 50 -4.11 2.33 -5.54
CA VAL A 50 -4.21 3.58 -6.30
C VAL A 50 -2.84 3.84 -6.91
N ALA A 51 -2.66 3.54 -8.19
CA ALA A 51 -1.35 3.62 -8.85
C ALA A 51 -1.29 4.77 -9.86
N LEU A 52 -0.15 5.46 -9.94
CA LEU A 52 0.15 6.33 -11.07
C LEU A 52 0.29 5.49 -12.34
N THR A 53 -0.16 6.08 -13.43
CA THR A 53 0.08 5.60 -14.79
C THR A 53 1.16 6.44 -15.46
N GLU A 54 1.77 5.93 -16.53
CA GLU A 54 2.81 6.65 -17.28
C GLU A 54 2.32 8.01 -17.82
N GLN A 55 1.03 8.11 -18.10
CA GLN A 55 0.36 9.32 -18.59
C GLN A 55 0.00 10.31 -17.46
N LYS A 56 0.56 10.14 -16.25
CA LYS A 56 0.23 10.91 -15.03
C LYS A 56 -1.26 10.84 -14.63
N GLY A 57 -1.99 9.84 -15.13
CA GLY A 57 -3.32 9.46 -14.65
C GLY A 57 -3.26 8.49 -13.47
N ILE A 58 -4.42 8.04 -12.99
CA ILE A 58 -4.56 7.09 -11.89
C ILE A 58 -5.29 5.83 -12.36
N ASP A 59 -4.81 4.67 -11.93
CA ASP A 59 -5.50 3.38 -12.03
C ASP A 59 -5.91 2.89 -10.65
N LEU A 60 -7.15 2.40 -10.53
CA LEU A 60 -7.66 1.74 -9.33
C LEU A 60 -7.71 0.23 -9.57
N SER A 61 -7.30 -0.54 -8.57
CA SER A 61 -7.24 -2.00 -8.64
C SER A 61 -7.49 -2.62 -7.27
N ASP A 62 -8.11 -3.79 -7.22
CA ASP A 62 -8.25 -4.61 -6.01
C ASP A 62 -7.03 -5.51 -5.76
N GLU A 63 -6.04 -5.44 -6.64
CA GLU A 63 -4.75 -6.12 -6.54
C GLU A 63 -3.58 -5.12 -6.60
N VAL A 64 -2.45 -5.47 -5.96
CA VAL A 64 -1.20 -4.71 -6.05
C VAL A 64 -0.41 -5.19 -7.28
N LYS A 65 -0.50 -4.44 -8.37
CA LYS A 65 0.26 -4.73 -9.59
C LYS A 65 1.75 -4.43 -9.40
N SER A 66 2.60 -5.28 -9.96
CA SER A 66 4.03 -5.00 -10.11
C SER A 66 4.27 -3.76 -10.97
N GLY A 67 5.39 -3.08 -10.72
CA GLY A 67 5.78 -1.87 -11.46
C GLY A 67 6.42 -0.84 -10.54
N THR A 68 7.17 0.08 -11.13
CA THR A 68 8.00 1.06 -10.42
C THR A 68 7.31 2.40 -10.16
N LEU A 69 6.17 2.64 -10.82
CA LEU A 69 5.42 3.88 -10.64
C LEU A 69 4.86 4.00 -9.22
N PRO A 70 4.81 5.23 -8.67
CA PRO A 70 4.26 5.47 -7.35
C PRO A 70 2.85 4.92 -7.19
N LYS A 71 2.58 4.25 -6.08
CA LYS A 71 1.25 3.75 -5.73
C LYS A 71 0.98 3.86 -4.24
N VAL A 72 -0.30 4.01 -3.91
CA VAL A 72 -0.82 3.97 -2.53
C VAL A 72 -1.69 2.74 -2.41
N VAL A 73 -1.35 1.88 -1.47
CA VAL A 73 -2.08 0.64 -1.19
C VAL A 73 -2.80 0.82 0.14
N PHE A 74 -4.12 0.72 0.09
CA PHE A 74 -4.97 0.57 1.27
C PHE A 74 -5.22 -0.91 1.50
N TYR A 75 -5.15 -1.32 2.76
CA TYR A 75 -5.52 -2.68 3.14
C TYR A 75 -6.23 -2.73 4.47
N LYS A 76 -7.22 -3.61 4.60
CA LYS A 76 -7.97 -3.75 5.84
C LYS A 76 -7.25 -4.68 6.80
N ALA A 77 -7.24 -4.30 8.08
CA ALA A 77 -6.79 -5.18 9.16
C ALA A 77 -7.68 -6.44 9.31
N ARG A 78 -8.95 -6.35 8.86
CA ARG A 78 -9.91 -7.46 8.86
C ARG A 78 -10.76 -7.43 7.58
N PRO A 79 -11.13 -8.59 7.00
CA PRO A 79 -11.92 -8.66 5.78
C PRO A 79 -13.41 -8.39 6.06
N ILE A 80 -13.74 -7.14 6.40
CA ILE A 80 -15.10 -6.67 6.70
C ILE A 80 -15.47 -5.48 5.83
N PRO A 81 -16.76 -5.26 5.51
CA PRO A 81 -17.22 -4.03 4.89
C PRO A 81 -16.91 -2.81 5.77
N LEU A 82 -16.60 -1.70 5.12
CA LEU A 82 -16.35 -0.43 5.78
C LEU A 82 -17.67 0.24 6.14
N THR A 83 -17.75 0.80 7.34
CA THR A 83 -18.88 1.60 7.81
C THR A 83 -18.40 3.01 8.11
N PRO A 84 -19.31 3.99 8.25
CA PRO A 84 -18.95 5.35 8.68
C PRO A 84 -18.17 5.40 10.01
N ASP A 85 -18.27 4.38 10.84
CA ASP A 85 -17.60 4.33 12.15
C ASP A 85 -16.23 3.64 12.09
N ASN A 86 -16.02 2.69 11.18
CA ASN A 86 -14.83 1.84 11.21
C ASN A 86 -13.73 2.27 10.23
N TYR A 87 -14.05 3.01 9.16
CA TYR A 87 -13.18 3.13 7.97
C TYR A 87 -11.81 3.75 8.24
N LYS A 88 -11.68 4.56 9.30
CA LYS A 88 -10.41 5.17 9.73
C LYS A 88 -9.57 4.28 10.64
N SER A 89 -10.19 3.31 11.30
CA SER A 89 -9.56 2.48 12.35
C SER A 89 -9.13 1.10 11.84
N VAL A 90 -9.79 0.60 10.79
CA VAL A 90 -9.53 -0.74 10.24
C VAL A 90 -8.77 -0.72 8.92
N VAL A 91 -8.54 0.46 8.34
CA VAL A 91 -7.80 0.62 7.08
C VAL A 91 -6.39 1.09 7.38
N ASN A 92 -5.41 0.32 6.94
CA ASN A 92 -4.02 0.70 6.88
C ASN A 92 -3.69 1.25 5.49
N VAL A 93 -2.65 2.06 5.42
CA VAL A 93 -2.15 2.64 4.17
C VAL A 93 -0.64 2.47 4.07
N MET A 94 -0.18 2.13 2.88
CA MET A 94 1.24 2.04 2.54
C MET A 94 1.49 2.76 1.21
N SER A 95 2.53 3.58 1.17
CA SER A 95 3.05 4.12 -0.09
C SER A 95 4.17 3.23 -0.61
N MET A 96 4.20 3.01 -1.92
CA MET A 96 5.24 2.25 -2.60
C MET A 96 5.74 3.06 -3.80
N ILE A 97 7.05 3.26 -3.89
CA ILE A 97 7.71 3.95 -5.00
C ILE A 97 8.91 3.08 -5.40
N GLY A 98 9.00 2.68 -6.67
CA GLY A 98 10.00 1.73 -7.14
C GLY A 98 9.52 0.27 -7.10
N GLY A 99 10.46 -0.65 -7.27
CA GLY A 99 10.17 -2.08 -7.39
C GLY A 99 9.70 -2.70 -6.06
N SER A 100 8.75 -3.65 -6.13
CA SER A 100 8.14 -4.24 -4.93
C SER A 100 9.15 -4.85 -3.95
N ASN A 101 10.19 -5.51 -4.46
CA ASN A 101 11.22 -6.15 -3.63
C ASN A 101 12.08 -5.12 -2.89
N GLU A 102 12.44 -4.02 -3.55
CA GLU A 102 13.21 -2.94 -2.94
C GLU A 102 12.40 -2.23 -1.86
N VAL A 103 11.14 -1.88 -2.18
CA VAL A 103 10.23 -1.27 -1.20
C VAL A 103 10.05 -2.20 0.00
N PHE A 104 9.80 -3.49 -0.24
CA PHE A 104 9.61 -4.47 0.82
C PHE A 104 10.86 -4.61 1.71
N LEU A 105 12.03 -4.79 1.11
CA LEU A 105 13.31 -4.84 1.84
C LEU A 105 13.49 -3.62 2.73
N LYS A 106 13.30 -2.41 2.17
CA LYS A 106 13.47 -1.17 2.92
C LYS A 106 12.41 -0.97 4.00
N SER A 107 11.18 -1.43 3.79
CA SER A 107 10.14 -1.45 4.82
C SER A 107 10.48 -2.38 5.97
N VAL A 108 10.98 -3.59 5.69
CA VAL A 108 11.45 -4.52 6.73
C VAL A 108 12.59 -3.89 7.53
N GLN A 109 13.67 -3.49 6.86
CA GLN A 109 14.87 -2.92 7.50
C GLN A 109 14.60 -1.67 8.35
N ASN A 110 13.75 -0.76 7.86
CA ASN A 110 13.60 0.56 8.49
C ASN A 110 12.40 0.70 9.41
N VAL A 111 11.36 -0.11 9.23
CA VAL A 111 10.12 0.01 10.01
C VAL A 111 9.97 -1.20 10.92
N PHE A 112 9.90 -2.41 10.35
CA PHE A 112 9.51 -3.59 11.10
C PHE A 112 10.64 -4.13 11.99
N SER A 113 11.84 -4.30 11.47
CA SER A 113 12.97 -4.88 12.23
C SER A 113 13.35 -4.02 13.44
N LYS A 114 13.34 -2.69 13.27
CA LYS A 114 13.56 -1.74 14.37
C LYS A 114 12.44 -1.78 15.40
N ASN A 115 11.18 -1.88 14.96
CA ASN A 115 10.03 -1.97 15.88
C ASN A 115 10.05 -3.26 16.71
N ILE A 116 10.33 -4.41 16.07
CA ILE A 116 10.44 -5.71 16.73
C ILE A 116 11.60 -5.69 17.75
N SER A 117 12.77 -5.18 17.35
CA SER A 117 13.95 -5.11 18.21
C SER A 117 13.76 -4.24 19.46
N ASN A 118 12.88 -3.24 19.39
CA ASN A 118 12.56 -2.35 20.51
C ASN A 118 11.47 -2.89 21.45
N SER A 119 10.73 -3.93 21.06
CA SER A 119 9.59 -4.51 21.81
C SER A 119 10.02 -5.55 22.88
N SER A 120 11.26 -5.43 23.35
CA SER A 120 12.11 -6.42 24.01
C SER A 120 11.60 -7.05 25.32
N GLN A 121 10.51 -7.85 25.32
CA GLN A 121 10.10 -8.59 26.53
C GLN A 121 9.68 -10.08 26.39
N ALA A 122 9.83 -10.75 25.24
CA ALA A 122 9.47 -12.18 25.16
C ALA A 122 10.45 -13.00 24.33
N THR A 123 10.76 -14.23 24.73
CA THR A 123 11.61 -15.19 24.01
C THR A 123 11.17 -15.42 22.55
N ALA A 124 9.87 -15.27 22.28
CA ALA A 124 9.28 -15.28 20.93
C ALA A 124 9.86 -14.19 20.01
N SER A 125 10.30 -13.05 20.56
CA SER A 125 10.91 -11.96 19.78
C SER A 125 12.28 -12.33 19.23
N LYS A 126 13.02 -13.26 19.87
CA LYS A 126 14.33 -13.72 19.37
C LYS A 126 14.21 -14.59 18.12
N HIS A 127 13.25 -15.52 18.12
CA HIS A 127 13.01 -16.36 16.95
C HIS A 127 12.46 -15.53 15.78
N LEU A 128 11.51 -14.64 16.05
CA LEU A 128 11.00 -13.70 15.04
C LEU A 128 12.13 -12.83 14.47
N LEU A 129 13.03 -12.31 15.31
CA LEU A 129 14.16 -11.50 14.85
C LEU A 129 15.10 -12.30 13.93
N SER A 130 15.36 -13.57 14.27
CA SER A 130 16.16 -14.46 13.41
C SER A 130 15.52 -14.65 12.03
N LEU A 131 14.21 -14.89 11.98
CA LEU A 131 13.48 -15.05 10.72
C LEU A 131 13.47 -13.77 9.89
N VAL A 132 13.35 -12.62 10.55
CA VAL A 132 13.40 -11.31 9.89
C VAL A 132 14.79 -11.05 9.30
N ASN A 133 15.86 -11.40 10.02
CA ASN A 133 17.22 -11.26 9.49
C ASN A 133 17.46 -12.14 8.26
N GLU A 134 17.02 -13.41 8.29
CA GLU A 134 17.10 -14.31 7.14
C GLU A 134 16.30 -13.78 5.94
N LEU A 135 15.11 -13.22 6.20
CA LEU A 135 14.31 -12.57 5.16
C LEU A 135 15.03 -11.36 4.55
N GLU A 136 15.68 -10.53 5.36
CA GLU A 136 16.43 -9.36 4.89
C GLU A 136 17.61 -9.77 3.99
N GLU A 137 18.38 -10.80 4.37
CA GLU A 137 19.51 -11.30 3.57
C GLU A 137 19.06 -11.84 2.21
N ASN A 138 17.98 -12.63 2.19
CA ASN A 138 17.42 -13.17 0.95
C ASN A 138 16.88 -12.06 0.03
N LEU A 139 16.18 -11.07 0.60
CA LEU A 139 15.66 -9.93 -0.17
C LEU A 139 16.80 -9.06 -0.71
N LEU A 140 17.87 -8.87 0.05
CA LEU A 140 19.05 -8.14 -0.41
C LEU A 140 19.68 -8.83 -1.63
N ALA A 141 19.87 -10.15 -1.57
CA ALA A 141 20.39 -10.92 -2.70
C ALA A 141 19.51 -10.81 -3.96
N VAL A 142 18.19 -10.81 -3.81
CA VAL A 142 17.25 -10.64 -4.93
C VAL A 142 17.33 -9.23 -5.53
N VAL A 143 17.41 -8.19 -4.69
CA VAL A 143 17.49 -6.80 -5.15
C VAL A 143 18.83 -6.51 -5.83
N ASP A 144 19.94 -7.05 -5.31
CA ASP A 144 21.27 -6.87 -5.89
C ASP A 144 21.47 -7.70 -7.15
N GLY A 145 20.94 -8.93 -7.21
CA GLY A 145 20.94 -9.76 -8.42
C GLY A 145 20.18 -9.10 -9.58
N GLY A 146 19.01 -8.49 -9.29
CA GLY A 146 18.20 -7.81 -10.31
C GLY A 146 18.81 -6.53 -10.89
N LYS A 147 19.85 -5.96 -10.24
CA LYS A 147 20.59 -4.81 -10.80
C LYS A 147 21.63 -5.23 -11.84
N ASN A 148 22.18 -6.43 -11.73
CA ASN A 148 23.24 -6.91 -12.61
C ASN A 148 22.72 -7.40 -13.98
N ASP A 149 21.44 -7.73 -14.08
CA ASP A 149 20.82 -8.18 -15.34
C ASP A 149 20.42 -7.02 -16.28
N GLY A 150 20.55 -5.76 -15.84
CA GLY A 150 20.13 -4.56 -16.58
C GLY A 150 21.23 -3.80 -17.35
N GLU A 151 22.51 -4.11 -17.14
CA GLU A 151 23.64 -3.35 -17.73
C GLU A 151 24.32 -4.06 -18.93
N GLY A 152 23.76 -5.16 -19.44
CA GLY A 152 24.38 -6.01 -20.45
C GLY A 152 23.96 -5.80 -21.92
N GLY A 153 23.60 -4.57 -22.34
CA GLY A 153 23.10 -4.35 -23.70
C GLY A 153 23.55 -3.03 -24.32
N THR A 154 24.79 -2.99 -24.80
CA THR A 154 25.25 -2.04 -25.84
C THR A 154 25.37 -2.75 -27.19
#